data_AF-A0A3M1N3B7-F1
#
_entry.id   AF-A0A3M1N3B7-F1
#
_cell.length_a   1.000
_cell.length_b   1.000
_cell.length_c   1.000
_cell.angle_alpha   90.00
_cell.angle_beta   90.00
_cell.angle_gamma   90.00
#
_symmetry.space_group_name_H-M   'P 1'
#
loop_
_entity.id
_entity.type
_entity.pdbx_description
1 polymer ?
#
loop_
_entity_poly.entity_id
_entity_poly.type
_entity_poly.pdbx_seq_one_letter_code
_entity_poly.pdbx_strand_id
1 'polypeptide(L)' 'MREVLHPQNALLLPPDDLNAWTEALRDLYGHPEKRFALGQRARKDVQAYTWEARARRILEVGI' A
#
# COMPACT_ATOMS: atom_id res chain seq x y z
N MET A 1 4.91 1.64 -8.33
CA MET A 1 4.27 1.79 -7.00
C MET A 1 2.91 1.07 -6.88
N ARG A 2 2.04 1.08 -7.90
CA ARG A 2 0.73 0.38 -7.87
C ARG A 2 0.78 -1.15 -7.76
N GLU A 3 1.95 -1.73 -7.93
CA GLU A 3 2.16 -3.17 -7.77
C GLU A 3 1.99 -3.62 -6.32
N VAL A 4 2.32 -2.74 -5.35
CA VAL A 4 2.25 -3.05 -3.91
C VAL A 4 1.11 -2.29 -3.23
N LEU A 5 0.84 -1.04 -3.63
CA LEU A 5 -0.20 -0.20 -3.06
C LEU A 5 -1.46 -0.18 -3.94
N HIS A 6 -2.62 -0.42 -3.34
CA HIS A 6 -3.92 -0.46 -3.98
C HIS A 6 -5.03 -0.01 -3.00
N PRO A 7 -6.27 0.28 -3.47
CA PRO A 7 -7.32 0.88 -2.63
C PRO A 7 -7.71 0.10 -1.37
N GLN A 8 -7.42 -1.21 -1.31
CA GLN A 8 -7.70 -2.02 -0.11
C GLN A 8 -6.60 -1.91 0.97
N ASN A 9 -5.41 -1.40 0.62
CA ASN A 9 -4.28 -1.31 1.55
C ASN A 9 -3.68 0.11 1.68
N ALA A 10 -4.17 1.06 0.89
CA ALA A 10 -3.78 2.46 0.93
C ALA A 10 -4.92 3.37 0.45
N LEU A 11 -4.86 4.64 0.83
CA LEU A 11 -5.61 5.70 0.15
C LEU A 11 -4.77 6.19 -1.03
N LEU A 12 -5.34 6.18 -2.23
CA LEU A 12 -4.69 6.65 -3.45
C LEU A 12 -5.33 7.95 -3.89
N LEU A 13 -4.52 9.01 -3.95
CA LEU A 13 -4.98 10.37 -4.21
C LEU A 13 -4.22 10.98 -5.41
N PRO A 14 -4.80 11.95 -6.12
CA PRO A 14 -4.07 12.72 -7.11
C PRO A 14 -2.86 13.43 -6.47
N PRO A 15 -1.70 13.46 -7.14
CA PRO A 15 -0.49 14.05 -6.57
C PRO A 15 -0.63 15.56 -6.32
N ASP A 16 -1.32 16.28 -7.21
CA ASP A 16 -1.42 17.75 -7.18
C ASP A 16 -2.67 18.29 -6.44
N ASP A 17 -3.45 17.41 -5.80
CA ASP A 17 -4.65 17.80 -5.07
C ASP A 17 -4.39 17.93 -3.55
N LEU A 18 -3.91 19.09 -3.14
CA LEU A 18 -3.60 19.40 -1.73
C LEU A 18 -4.81 19.21 -0.81
N ASN A 19 -6.02 19.50 -1.29
CA ASN A 19 -7.23 19.37 -0.47
C ASN A 19 -7.53 17.89 -0.21
N ALA A 20 -7.48 17.05 -1.24
CA ALA A 20 -7.65 15.61 -1.08
C ALA A 20 -6.67 15.00 -0.08
N TRP A 21 -5.39 15.43 -0.10
CA TRP A 21 -4.39 15.00 0.87
C TRP A 21 -4.72 15.45 2.30
N THR A 22 -5.12 16.71 2.47
CA THR A 22 -5.43 17.28 3.79
C THR A 22 -6.64 16.60 4.42
N GLU A 23 -7.68 16.34 3.62
CA GLU A 23 -8.89 15.64 4.07
C GLU A 23 -8.60 14.19 4.45
N ALA A 24 -7.85 13.47 3.61
CA ALA A 24 -7.50 12.07 3.88
C ALA A 24 -6.66 11.92 5.16
N LEU A 25 -5.73 12.85 5.43
CA LEU A 25 -4.95 12.82 6.66
C LEU A 25 -5.81 13.09 7.89
N ARG A 26 -6.73 14.06 7.83
CA ARG A 26 -7.68 14.32 8.92
C ARG A 26 -8.60 13.14 9.18
N ASP A 27 -9.11 12.52 8.12
CA ASP A 27 -9.94 11.32 8.20
C ASP A 27 -9.20 10.15 8.85
N LEU A 28 -7.98 9.83 8.41
CA LEU A 28 -7.17 8.76 9.02
C LEU A 28 -6.76 9.09 10.46
N TYR A 29 -6.57 10.36 10.78
CA TYR A 29 -6.29 10.80 12.15
C TYR A 29 -7.49 10.55 13.08
N GLY A 30 -8.70 10.89 12.61
CA GLY A 30 -9.97 10.71 13.32
C GLY A 30 -10.46 9.27 13.42
N HIS A 31 -10.05 8.38 12.51
CA HIS A 31 -10.50 6.99 12.41
C HIS A 31 -9.33 6.00 12.65
N PRO A 32 -8.91 5.78 13.91
CA PRO A 32 -7.78 4.91 14.25
C PRO A 32 -7.94 3.47 13.73
N GLU A 33 -9.15 2.94 13.75
CA GLU A 33 -9.49 1.61 13.21
C GLU A 33 -9.26 1.53 11.70
N LYS A 34 -9.61 2.58 10.96
CA LYS A 34 -9.42 2.65 9.51
C LYS A 34 -7.93 2.61 9.14
N ARG A 35 -7.12 3.47 9.78
CA ARG A 35 -5.66 3.46 9.53
C ARG A 35 -4.99 2.16 9.97
N PHE A 36 -5.48 1.54 11.05
CA PHE A 36 -4.95 0.26 11.52
C PHE A 36 -5.28 -0.88 10.56
N ALA A 37 -6.51 -0.93 10.04
CA ALA A 37 -6.93 -1.92 9.05
C ALA A 37 -6.10 -1.81 7.75
N LEU A 38 -5.90 -0.58 7.25
CA LEU A 38 -5.05 -0.32 6.08
C LEU A 38 -3.61 -0.79 6.33
N GLY A 39 -3.03 -0.43 7.48
CA GLY A 39 -1.66 -0.82 7.84
C GLY A 39 -1.48 -2.33 7.96
N GLN A 40 -2.44 -3.04 8.58
CA GLN A 40 -2.42 -4.50 8.64
C GLN A 40 -2.47 -5.12 7.25
N ARG A 41 -3.36 -4.61 6.39
CA ARG A 41 -3.50 -5.13 5.03
C ARG A 41 -2.22 -4.90 4.22
N ALA A 42 -1.66 -3.69 4.28
CA ALA A 42 -0.39 -3.37 3.61
C ALA A 42 0.76 -4.26 4.09
N ARG A 43 0.86 -4.54 5.40
CA ARG A 43 1.89 -5.43 5.95
C ARG A 43 1.75 -6.88 5.47
N LYS A 44 0.51 -7.35 5.24
CA LYS A 44 0.25 -8.67 4.69
C LYS A 44 0.60 -8.73 3.20
N ASP A 45 0.17 -7.73 2.43
CA ASP A 45 0.35 -7.72 0.97
C ASP A 45 1.83 -7.61 0.58
N VAL A 46 2.64 -6.83 1.32
CA VAL A 46 4.07 -6.63 1.02
C VAL A 46 4.91 -7.91 1.17
N GLN A 47 4.45 -8.93 1.90
CA GLN A 47 5.18 -10.19 2.08
C GLN A 47 5.44 -10.90 0.75
N ALA A 48 4.61 -10.68 -0.26
CA ALA A 48 4.78 -11.27 -1.59
C ALA A 48 5.77 -10.50 -2.48
N TYR A 49 6.24 -9.32 -2.04
CA TYR A 49 7.05 -8.40 -2.83
C TYR A 49 8.45 -8.17 -2.26
N THR A 50 8.92 -9.03 -1.34
CA THR A 50 10.28 -8.94 -0.81
C THR A 50 11.32 -9.15 -1.92
N TRP A 51 12.55 -8.70 -1.67
CA TRP A 51 13.65 -8.91 -2.60
C TRP A 51 13.92 -10.39 -2.84
N GLU A 52 13.82 -11.23 -1.81
CA GLU A 52 13.97 -12.69 -1.91
C GLU A 52 12.85 -13.31 -2.75
N ALA A 53 11.59 -12.89 -2.53
CA ALA A 53 10.45 -13.37 -3.31
C ALA A 53 10.57 -12.96 -4.79
N ARG A 54 11.04 -11.73 -5.05
CA ARG A 54 11.33 -11.24 -6.41
C ARG A 54 12.46 -12.01 -7.06
N ALA A 55 13.58 -12.23 -6.37
CA ALA A 55 14.72 -12.98 -6.88
C ALA A 55 14.33 -14.42 -7.25
N ARG A 56 13.55 -15.10 -6.40
CA ARG A 56 13.04 -16.44 -6.69
C ARG A 56 12.20 -16.49 -7.96
N ARG A 57 11.25 -15.57 -8.14
CA ARG A 57 10.42 -15.49 -9.36
C ARG A 57 11.25 -15.28 -10.62
N ILE A 58 12.27 -14.43 -10.57
CA ILE A 58 13.14 -14.16 -11.72
C ILE A 58 13.90 -15.43 -12.11
N LEU A 59 14.40 -16.18 -11.13
CA LEU A 59 15.12 -17.43 -11.36
C LEU A 59 14.20 -18.58 -11.84
N GLU A 60 12.95 -18.63 -11.38
CA GLU A 60 11.95 -19.62 -11.82
C GLU A 60 11.48 -19.39 -13.27
N VAL A 61 11.44 -18.13 -13.74
CA VAL A 61 11.04 -17.79 -15.12
C VAL A 61 12.21 -17.90 -16.11
N GLY A 62 13.44 -17.98 -15.61
CA GLY A 62 14.67 -18.01 -16.41
C GLY A 62 15.21 -19.40 -16.76
N ILE A 63 14.45 -20.48 -16.51
CA ILE A 63 14.80 -21.88 -16.85
C ILE A 63 13.75 -22.45 -17.82
#